data_AF-A0A183LP59-F1
#
_entry.id   AF-A0A183LP59-F1
#
_cell.length_a   1.000
_cell.length_b   1.000
_cell.length_c   1.000
_cell.angle_alpha   90.00
_cell.angle_beta   90.00
_cell.angle_gamma   90.00
#
_symmetry.space_group_name_H-M   'P 1'
#
loop_
_entity.id
_entity.type
_entity.pdbx_description
1 polymer ?
#
loop_
_entity_poly.entity_id
_entity_poly.type
_entity_poly.pdbx_seq_one_letter_code
_entity_poly.pdbx_strand_id
1 'polypeptide(L)'
;MDLQKSHKLATYLNLFVLNNSLSNPRYELVLLGNEKAITTKILSIFCSFTSADGSDPDLSFLKSIQEISGYLVIMHSNVNNIPLSNLRVIRANNGGYKIRDELDFAALIIRKNYKDGETLKHVDLHNLKCK
;
A
#
# COMPACT_ATOMS: atom_id res chain seq x y z
N MET A 1 -21.15 29.16 7.99
CA MET A 1 -21.90 28.85 6.76
C MET A 1 -21.78 27.36 6.54
N ASP A 2 -22.92 26.68 6.52
CA ASP A 2 -23.13 25.24 6.75
C ASP A 2 -22.29 24.29 5.88
N LEU A 3 -21.56 23.39 6.52
CA LEU A 3 -20.85 22.25 5.91
C LEU A 3 -21.72 20.97 5.85
N GLN A 4 -23.05 21.10 5.96
CA GLN A 4 -23.98 19.95 6.01
C GLN A 4 -24.58 19.55 4.65
N LYS A 5 -24.24 20.19 3.53
CA LYS A 5 -24.81 19.87 2.20
C LYS A 5 -23.81 19.34 1.17
N SER A 6 -23.04 18.34 1.55
CA SER A 6 -22.28 17.48 0.61
C SER A 6 -22.55 15.98 0.84
N HIS A 7 -23.68 15.62 1.44
CA HIS A 7 -24.12 14.23 1.62
C HIS A 7 -24.82 13.69 0.36
N LYS A 8 -24.08 13.60 -0.74
CA LYS A 8 -24.30 12.70 -1.88
C LYS A 8 -23.25 13.09 -2.91
N LEU A 9 -22.24 12.25 -3.10
CA LEU A 9 -21.55 11.91 -4.36
C LEU A 9 -20.22 11.22 -4.03
N ALA A 10 -20.06 9.98 -4.53
CA ALA A 10 -18.83 9.20 -4.70
C ALA A 10 -17.99 8.90 -3.43
N THR A 11 -18.06 7.71 -2.82
CA THR A 11 -17.28 6.51 -3.24
C THR A 11 -16.03 6.82 -4.08
N TYR A 12 -15.10 7.66 -3.61
CA TYR A 12 -13.69 7.68 -4.03
C TYR A 12 -12.89 8.52 -3.03
N LEU A 13 -12.46 7.92 -1.91
CA LEU A 13 -11.46 8.54 -1.05
C LEU A 13 -10.10 7.91 -1.35
N ASN A 14 -9.34 8.53 -2.26
CA ASN A 14 -7.92 8.27 -2.46
C ASN A 14 -7.22 9.63 -2.54
N LEU A 15 -6.94 10.25 -1.39
CA LEU A 15 -5.86 11.23 -1.23
C LEU A 15 -5.70 11.58 0.26
N PHE A 16 -4.51 11.38 0.84
CA PHE A 16 -3.81 12.39 1.64
C PHE A 16 -2.32 12.05 1.81
N VAL A 17 -1.53 13.11 2.01
CA VAL A 17 -0.12 13.36 1.66
C VAL A 17 0.75 13.45 2.92
N LEU A 18 2.06 13.17 2.84
CA LEU A 18 3.03 13.81 3.74
C LEU A 18 4.08 14.63 2.97
N ASN A 19 4.08 15.92 3.29
CA ASN A 19 5.13 16.90 3.03
C ASN A 19 6.44 16.43 3.68
N ASN A 20 7.49 16.28 2.88
CA ASN A 20 8.85 16.18 3.41
C ASN A 20 9.37 17.60 3.69
N SER A 21 9.35 18.04 4.95
CA SER A 21 10.31 19.05 5.39
C SER A 21 11.63 18.32 5.68
N LEU A 22 12.68 18.71 4.97
CA LEU A 22 13.99 18.04 4.83
C LEU A 22 14.83 17.95 6.12
N SER A 23 14.26 18.16 7.31
CA SER A 23 15.03 18.23 8.56
C SER A 23 14.69 17.16 9.60
N ASN A 24 13.58 16.42 9.48
CA ASN A 24 13.28 15.31 10.40
C ASN A 24 12.16 14.38 9.86
N PRO A 25 12.48 13.28 9.16
CA PRO A 25 11.45 12.39 8.66
C PRO A 25 10.93 11.47 9.77
N ARG A 26 9.89 11.89 10.48
CA ARG A 26 8.97 10.96 11.15
C ARG A 26 8.04 10.40 10.08
N TYR A 27 8.36 9.21 9.60
CA TYR A 27 7.57 8.52 8.60
C TYR A 27 6.30 7.93 9.24
N GLU A 28 5.12 8.35 8.76
CA GLU A 28 3.80 7.92 9.21
C GLU A 28 3.32 6.70 8.39
N LEU A 29 2.59 5.78 9.03
CA LEU A 29 1.93 4.65 8.37
C LEU A 29 0.75 5.17 7.52
N VAL A 30 0.93 5.28 6.21
CA VAL A 30 -0.15 5.66 5.29
C VAL A 30 -0.64 4.40 4.56
N LEU A 31 -1.69 3.79 5.10
CA LEU A 31 -2.40 2.69 4.47
C LEU A 31 -3.63 3.24 3.74
N LEU A 32 -3.51 3.45 2.43
CA LEU A 32 -4.66 3.80 1.58
C LEU A 32 -5.37 2.50 1.21
N GLY A 33 -6.18 1.98 2.13
CA GLY A 33 -6.97 0.77 1.95
C GLY A 33 -8.18 0.81 2.86
N ASN A 34 -9.30 0.28 2.40
CA ASN A 34 -10.48 0.13 3.24
C ASN A 34 -10.30 -1.15 4.07
N GLU A 35 -10.32 -1.03 5.40
CA GLU A 35 -10.05 -2.09 6.37
C GLU A 35 -10.97 -3.33 6.25
N LYS A 36 -12.05 -3.23 5.47
CA LYS A 36 -12.99 -4.33 5.18
C LYS A 36 -13.16 -4.62 3.69
N ALA A 37 -12.32 -4.06 2.83
CA ALA A 37 -12.51 -4.18 1.40
C ALA A 37 -11.94 -5.48 0.83
N ILE A 38 -12.84 -6.29 0.29
CA ILE A 38 -12.52 -7.41 -0.60
C ILE A 38 -11.79 -6.90 -1.86
N THR A 39 -12.14 -5.69 -2.31
CA THR A 39 -11.58 -5.05 -3.50
C THR A 39 -11.12 -3.64 -3.19
N THR A 40 -9.86 -3.32 -3.52
CA THR A 40 -9.33 -1.94 -3.48
C THR A 40 -8.93 -1.46 -4.87
N LYS A 41 -8.90 -0.14 -5.08
CA LYS A 41 -8.48 0.45 -6.36
C LYS A 41 -6.98 0.58 -6.46
N ILE A 42 -6.35 1.17 -5.46
CA ILE A 42 -4.89 1.32 -5.38
C ILE A 42 -4.52 0.87 -3.98
N LEU A 43 -3.44 0.10 -3.87
CA LEU A 43 -2.85 -0.24 -2.58
C LEU A 43 -1.40 0.23 -2.57
N SER A 44 -1.11 1.20 -1.71
CA SER A 44 0.24 1.68 -1.46
C SER A 44 0.62 1.37 -0.02
N ILE A 45 1.73 0.66 0.17
CA ILE A 45 2.27 0.28 1.47
C ILE A 45 3.60 1.01 1.64
N PHE A 46 3.56 2.04 2.48
CA PHE A 46 4.73 2.73 3.03
C PHE A 46 4.66 2.56 4.55
N CYS A 47 5.60 1.81 5.12
CA CYS A 47 5.58 1.51 6.53
C CYS A 47 6.95 1.77 7.14
N SER A 48 7.04 2.81 7.95
CA SER A 48 8.18 3.02 8.81
C SER A 48 7.68 2.94 10.23
N PHE A 49 7.82 1.76 10.80
CA PHE A 49 7.36 1.45 12.14
C PHE A 49 8.55 1.08 13.03
N THR A 50 8.55 1.63 14.23
CA THR A 50 9.52 1.30 15.27
C THR A 50 8.73 0.99 16.53
N SER A 51 8.64 -0.28 16.89
CA SER A 51 8.20 -0.74 18.21
C SER A 51 9.37 -0.76 19.18
N ALA A 52 9.05 -0.69 20.48
CA ALA A 52 10.04 -0.74 21.55
C ALA A 52 10.75 -2.10 21.65
N ASP A 53 10.08 -3.18 21.24
CA ASP A 53 10.59 -4.56 21.27
C ASP A 53 11.11 -5.04 19.90
N GLY A 54 11.06 -4.18 18.87
CA GLY A 54 11.49 -4.51 17.52
C GLY A 54 10.50 -5.35 16.71
N SER A 55 9.30 -5.63 17.24
CA SER A 55 8.23 -6.33 16.52
C SER A 55 7.71 -5.56 15.30
N ASP A 56 7.22 -6.27 14.30
CA ASP A 56 6.45 -5.68 13.21
C ASP A 56 5.06 -5.22 13.72
N PRO A 57 4.42 -4.23 13.05
CA PRO A 57 3.02 -3.89 13.33
C PRO A 57 2.08 -5.01 12.85
N ASP A 58 0.89 -5.11 13.43
CA ASP A 58 -0.12 -6.04 12.93
C ASP A 58 -0.69 -5.56 11.58
N LEU A 59 -0.39 -6.30 10.52
CA LEU A 59 -0.89 -6.07 9.17
C LEU A 59 -1.94 -7.10 8.74
N SER A 60 -2.54 -7.84 9.70
CA SER A 60 -3.49 -8.93 9.43
C SER A 60 -4.70 -8.52 8.59
N PHE A 61 -5.13 -7.26 8.66
CA PHE A 61 -6.22 -6.72 7.85
C PHE A 61 -5.95 -6.82 6.33
N LEU A 62 -4.68 -6.81 5.88
CA LEU A 62 -4.31 -6.98 4.48
C LEU A 62 -4.76 -8.34 3.91
N LYS A 63 -4.93 -9.35 4.77
CA LYS A 63 -5.47 -10.65 4.38
C LYS A 63 -6.93 -10.56 3.89
N SER A 64 -7.65 -9.47 4.16
CA SER A 64 -9.02 -9.31 3.63
C SER A 64 -9.05 -8.99 2.13
N ILE A 65 -7.95 -8.47 1.58
CA ILE A 65 -7.87 -7.98 0.21
C ILE A 65 -7.76 -9.17 -0.74
N GLN A 66 -8.69 -9.26 -1.70
CA GLN A 66 -8.70 -10.29 -2.74
C GLN A 66 -8.39 -9.73 -4.13
N GLU A 67 -8.68 -8.45 -4.34
CA GLU A 67 -8.54 -7.82 -5.65
C GLU A 67 -8.02 -6.40 -5.54
N ILE A 68 -7.09 -6.06 -6.44
CA ILE A 68 -6.64 -4.69 -6.68
C ILE A 68 -6.97 -4.34 -8.13
N SER A 69 -7.90 -3.40 -8.35
CA SER A 69 -8.32 -3.04 -9.72
C SER A 69 -7.31 -2.16 -10.47
N GLY A 70 -6.49 -1.40 -9.73
CA GLY A 70 -5.35 -0.63 -10.22
C GLY A 70 -4.04 -1.37 -9.99
N TYR A 71 -3.19 -0.83 -9.10
CA TYR A 71 -1.83 -1.31 -8.88
C TYR A 71 -1.47 -1.41 -7.38
N LEU A 72 -0.46 -2.22 -7.09
CA LEU A 72 0.15 -2.42 -5.77
C LEU A 72 1.56 -1.84 -5.74
N VAL A 73 1.81 -0.92 -4.81
CA VAL A 73 3.14 -0.37 -4.55
C VAL A 73 3.54 -0.68 -3.11
N ILE A 74 4.66 -1.37 -2.93
CA ILE A 74 5.29 -1.63 -1.63
C ILE A 74 6.67 -0.98 -1.64
N MET A 75 6.82 0.13 -0.93
CA MET A 75 8.06 0.88 -0.93
C MET A 75 8.40 1.47 0.42
N HIS A 76 9.69 1.63 0.68
CA HIS A 76 10.19 2.25 1.91
C HIS A 76 9.59 1.62 3.18
N SER A 77 9.31 0.32 3.12
CA SER A 77 8.78 -0.45 4.22
C SER A 77 9.91 -1.07 5.06
N ASN A 78 9.80 -0.97 6.38
CA ASN A 78 10.76 -1.50 7.34
C ASN A 78 10.19 -2.70 8.14
N VAL A 79 9.11 -3.32 7.63
CA VAL A 79 8.52 -4.55 8.18
C VAL A 79 9.13 -5.79 7.52
N ASN A 80 9.13 -6.91 8.23
CA ASN A 80 9.63 -8.18 7.71
C ASN A 80 8.62 -8.89 6.82
N ASN A 81 7.33 -8.80 7.14
CA ASN A 81 6.28 -9.59 6.48
C ASN A 81 5.09 -8.74 6.03
N ILE A 82 4.61 -8.96 4.81
CA ILE A 82 3.39 -8.32 4.28
C ILE A 82 2.38 -9.42 3.90
N PRO A 83 1.29 -9.59 4.69
CA PRO A 83 0.36 -10.70 4.52
C PRO A 83 -0.76 -10.39 3.52
N LEU A 84 -0.49 -10.57 2.23
CA LEU A 84 -1.49 -10.45 1.15
C LEU A 84 -2.02 -11.82 0.71
N SER A 85 -2.15 -12.75 1.67
CA SER A 85 -2.41 -14.17 1.44
C SER A 85 -3.64 -14.44 0.58
N ASN A 86 -4.68 -13.59 0.64
CA ASN A 86 -5.91 -13.77 -0.14
C ASN A 86 -5.94 -12.96 -1.44
N LEU A 87 -4.90 -12.18 -1.76
CA LEU A 87 -4.84 -11.42 -3.00
C LEU A 87 -4.78 -12.37 -4.19
N ARG A 88 -5.76 -12.28 -5.08
CA ARG A 88 -5.92 -13.17 -6.25
C ARG A 88 -5.54 -12.49 -7.55
N VAL A 89 -5.82 -11.19 -7.68
CA VAL A 89 -5.62 -10.47 -8.94
C VAL A 89 -5.25 -9.01 -8.71
N ILE A 90 -4.33 -8.53 -9.54
CA ILE A 90 -4.04 -7.10 -9.74
C ILE A 90 -4.35 -6.82 -11.20
N ARG A 91 -5.36 -5.99 -11.48
CA ARG A 91 -5.90 -5.86 -12.85
C ARG A 91 -5.23 -4.78 -13.69
N ALA A 92 -4.66 -3.75 -13.06
CA ALA A 92 -4.09 -2.60 -13.75
C ALA A 92 -5.04 -1.97 -14.81
N ASN A 93 -6.34 -1.86 -14.49
CA ASN A 93 -7.39 -1.39 -15.41
C ASN A 93 -7.11 -0.01 -16.04
N ASN A 94 -6.23 0.79 -15.43
CA ASN A 94 -5.84 2.12 -15.87
C ASN A 94 -4.36 2.21 -16.25
N GLY A 95 -3.77 1.12 -16.74
CA GLY A 95 -2.39 1.06 -17.22
C GLY A 95 -1.37 0.62 -16.18
N GLY A 96 -1.64 0.80 -14.88
CA GLY A 96 -0.70 0.47 -13.80
C GLY A 96 -0.02 1.70 -13.21
N TYR A 97 1.05 1.51 -12.44
CA TYR A 97 1.85 2.60 -11.87
C TYR A 97 3.11 2.84 -12.70
N LYS A 98 3.40 4.12 -12.98
CA LYS A 98 4.59 4.54 -13.70
C LYS A 98 5.64 5.07 -12.71
N ILE A 99 6.76 4.37 -12.56
CA ILE A 99 7.81 4.75 -11.60
C ILE A 99 8.58 5.98 -12.09
N ARG A 100 8.82 6.07 -13.41
CA ARG A 100 9.51 7.17 -14.11
C ARG A 100 8.94 7.29 -15.51
N ASP A 101 9.03 8.48 -16.11
CA ASP A 101 8.46 8.75 -17.43
C ASP A 101 9.00 7.86 -18.56
N GLU A 102 10.19 7.30 -18.38
CA GLU A 102 10.84 6.43 -19.37
C GLU A 102 10.57 4.93 -19.13
N LEU A 103 9.91 4.57 -18.03
CA LEU A 103 9.64 3.17 -17.68
C LEU A 103 8.21 2.77 -18.05
N ASP A 104 8.06 1.49 -18.39
CA ASP A 104 6.75 0.88 -18.57
C ASP A 104 5.94 0.92 -17.27
N PHE A 105 4.63 0.90 -17.43
CA PHE A 105 3.73 0.77 -16.29
C PHE A 105 3.84 -0.62 -15.67
N ALA A 106 3.76 -0.66 -14.34
CA ALA A 106 3.77 -1.91 -13.58
C ALA A 106 2.49 -2.05 -12.74
N ALA A 107 1.94 -3.27 -12.72
CA ALA A 107 0.82 -3.61 -11.84
C ALA A 107 1.28 -3.81 -10.38
N LEU A 108 2.49 -4.32 -10.18
CA LEU A 108 3.09 -4.59 -8.87
C LEU A 108 4.50 -4.02 -8.81
N ILE A 109 4.81 -3.26 -7.77
CA ILE A 109 6.14 -2.73 -7.53
C ILE A 109 6.54 -2.96 -6.08
N ILE A 110 7.70 -3.58 -5.88
CA ILE A 110 8.31 -3.80 -4.57
C ILE A 110 9.72 -3.24 -4.62
N ARG A 111 9.98 -2.14 -3.89
CA ARG A 111 11.28 -1.44 -3.99
C ARG A 111 11.69 -0.77 -2.70
N LYS A 112 13.00 -0.79 -2.40
CA LYS A 112 13.60 -0.08 -1.25
C LYS A 112 12.91 -0.42 0.09
N ASN A 113 12.63 -1.70 0.32
CA ASN A 113 12.10 -2.18 1.59
C ASN A 113 13.23 -2.81 2.41
N TYR A 114 13.75 -2.08 3.39
CA TYR A 114 14.85 -2.50 4.25
C TYR A 114 14.82 -1.76 5.59
N LYS A 115 15.33 -2.41 6.64
CA LYS A 115 15.49 -1.91 8.01
C LYS A 115 16.84 -2.36 8.55
N ASP A 116 17.69 -1.44 9.01
CA ASP A 116 18.95 -1.78 9.71
C ASP A 116 19.86 -2.80 8.96
N GLY A 117 19.86 -2.75 7.63
CA GLY A 117 20.60 -3.68 6.76
C GLY A 117 19.86 -4.98 6.42
N GLU A 118 18.72 -5.25 7.05
CA GLU A 118 17.82 -6.35 6.69
C GLU A 118 16.83 -5.91 5.62
N THR A 119 16.55 -6.78 4.64
CA THR A 119 15.54 -6.54 3.61
C THR A 119 14.20 -7.12 4.03
N LEU A 120 13.12 -6.61 3.43
CA LEU A 120 11.79 -7.26 3.48
C LEU A 120 11.93 -8.77 3.22
N LYS A 121 11.51 -9.60 4.18
CA LYS A 121 11.75 -11.05 4.16
C LYS A 121 10.69 -11.77 3.35
N HIS A 122 9.44 -11.34 3.45
CA HIS A 122 8.34 -12.01 2.79
C HIS A 122 7.19 -11.08 2.41
N VAL A 123 6.69 -11.24 1.18
CA VAL A 123 5.40 -10.71 0.74
C VAL A 123 4.56 -11.91 0.33
N ASP A 124 3.52 -12.18 1.10
CA ASP A 124 2.71 -13.36 0.86
C ASP A 124 1.74 -13.10 -0.31
N LEU A 125 2.10 -13.60 -1.49
CA LEU A 125 1.30 -13.51 -2.72
C LEU A 125 0.89 -14.90 -3.24
N HIS A 126 0.84 -15.92 -2.38
CA HIS A 126 0.67 -17.31 -2.84
C HIS A 126 -0.64 -17.59 -3.62
N ASN A 127 -1.69 -16.78 -3.40
CA ASN A 127 -2.94 -16.88 -4.15
C ASN A 127 -3.00 -15.97 -5.38
N LEU A 128 -2.00 -15.13 -5.62
CA LEU A 128 -1.95 -14.24 -6.78
C LEU A 128 -1.83 -15.09 -8.05
N LYS A 129 -2.74 -14.86 -9.00
CA LYS A 129 -2.75 -15.57 -10.28
C LYS A 129 -2.23 -14.65 -11.38
N CYS A 130 -1.27 -15.13 -12.14
CA CYS A 130 -0.98 -14.58 -13.47
C CYS A 130 -2.06 -15.07 -14.42
N LYS A 131 -2.75 -14.15 -15.09
CA LYS A 131 -3.61 -14.45 -16.23
C LYS A 131 -2.87 -14.18 -17.53
#